data_AF-A0A060WJT7-F1
#
_entry.id   AF-A0A060WJT7-F1
#
_cell.length_a   1.000
_cell.length_b   1.000
_cell.length_c   1.000
_cell.angle_alpha   90.00
_cell.angle_beta   90.00
_cell.angle_gamma   90.00
#
_symmetry.space_group_name_H-M   'P 1'
#
loop_
_entity.id
_entity.type
_entity.pdbx_description
1 polymer ?
#
loop_
_entity_poly.entity_id
_entity_poly.type
_entity_poly.pdbx_seq_one_letter_code
_entity_poly.pdbx_strand_id
1 'polypeptide(L)'
;MKKLDSKVNIIPVIAKADTISKSELHKFKIKIMSELVSNGVQIYQFPTDDETVSKINTAMNGILPFAVVGSSEEVKIGNKMVKARQYPWGVVQVENENHCDFVKLREMLICVNMEDLREQTHTRHYELYRRCKLEEMGFTDTNPESKPVSLQETYEAKRHEFLGDLQRREEEMRQMFVQRVKEKETELKEAERELQGKFEQLKRLHSEEKSKLDEKRRSLEDEINTFSKKKTAAELLQGQPFNTNANLKKDKDRKNSGFM
;
A
#
# COMPACT_ATOMS: atom_id res chain seq x y z
N MET A 1 23.71 9.71 -17.84
CA MET A 1 25.02 9.20 -17.41
C MET A 1 25.41 9.70 -16.02
N LYS A 2 25.29 11.01 -15.70
CA LYS A 2 25.65 11.57 -14.37
C LYS A 2 24.97 10.93 -13.13
N LYS A 3 23.79 10.32 -13.28
CA LYS A 3 23.13 9.60 -12.16
C LYS A 3 23.64 8.16 -11.97
N LEU A 4 24.41 7.67 -12.93
CA LEU A 4 24.86 6.29 -13.03
C LEU A 4 26.38 6.15 -12.84
N ASP A 5 27.15 7.23 -13.02
CA ASP A 5 28.62 7.21 -13.04
C ASP A 5 29.24 6.80 -11.69
N SER A 6 28.54 7.04 -10.57
CA SER A 6 28.94 6.56 -9.25
C SER A 6 28.44 5.14 -8.92
N LYS A 7 27.54 4.58 -9.72
CA LYS A 7 26.84 3.32 -9.43
C LYS A 7 27.31 2.13 -10.27
N VAL A 8 27.80 2.39 -11.47
CA VAL A 8 28.18 1.34 -12.43
C VAL A 8 29.34 1.81 -13.31
N ASN A 9 30.08 0.84 -13.85
CA ASN A 9 31.09 1.09 -14.88
C ASN A 9 30.41 1.48 -16.19
N ILE A 10 30.58 2.75 -16.62
CA ILE A 10 29.99 3.26 -17.86
C ILE A 10 31.01 3.13 -19.00
N ILE A 11 30.70 2.34 -20.03
CA ILE A 11 31.45 2.28 -21.28
C ILE A 11 30.60 2.93 -22.38
N PRO A 12 30.95 4.14 -22.86
CA PRO A 12 30.15 4.83 -23.86
C PRO A 12 30.36 4.20 -25.25
N VAL A 13 29.26 4.01 -25.98
CA VAL A 13 29.25 3.46 -27.35
C VAL A 13 28.43 4.35 -28.27
N ILE A 14 28.88 4.49 -29.51
CA ILE A 14 28.12 5.08 -30.61
C ILE A 14 27.45 3.92 -31.35
N ALA A 15 26.14 3.79 -31.16
CA ALA A 15 25.35 2.76 -31.83
C ALA A 15 25.12 3.09 -33.31
N LYS A 16 24.92 2.05 -34.14
CA LYS A 16 24.66 2.18 -35.59
C LYS A 16 25.69 3.07 -36.28
N ALA A 17 26.96 2.84 -35.98
CA ALA A 17 28.07 3.66 -36.49
C ALA A 17 28.20 3.62 -38.03
N ASP A 18 27.60 2.63 -38.69
CA ASP A 18 27.48 2.52 -40.15
C ASP A 18 26.65 3.63 -40.80
N THR A 19 25.94 4.43 -39.99
CA THR A 19 25.19 5.62 -40.46
C THR A 19 26.04 6.89 -40.53
N ILE A 20 27.28 6.86 -40.04
CA ILE A 20 28.15 8.03 -39.92
C ILE A 20 29.42 7.79 -40.74
N SER A 21 29.85 8.80 -41.52
CA SER A 21 31.12 8.69 -42.25
C SER A 21 32.32 8.71 -41.30
N LYS A 22 33.47 8.17 -41.72
CA LYS A 22 34.68 8.12 -40.87
C LYS A 22 35.16 9.50 -40.41
N SER A 23 35.03 10.53 -41.25
CA SER A 23 35.45 11.90 -40.92
C SER A 23 34.51 12.56 -39.91
N GLU A 24 33.20 12.35 -40.04
CA GLU A 24 32.20 12.82 -39.08
C GLU A 24 32.32 12.07 -37.76
N LEU A 25 32.54 10.76 -37.81
CA LEU A 25 32.70 9.92 -36.63
C LEU A 25 33.87 10.39 -35.76
N HIS A 26 35.00 10.76 -36.37
CA HIS A 26 36.14 11.30 -35.65
C HIS A 26 35.79 12.59 -34.88
N LYS A 27 35.13 13.54 -35.55
CA LYS A 27 34.67 14.79 -34.92
C LYS A 27 33.64 14.51 -33.81
N PHE A 28 32.75 13.55 -34.04
CA PHE A 28 31.70 13.19 -33.10
C PHE A 28 32.26 12.56 -31.83
N LYS A 29 33.24 11.65 -31.94
CA LYS A 29 33.95 11.08 -30.79
C LYS A 29 34.59 12.17 -29.92
N ILE A 30 35.31 13.11 -30.53
CA ILE A 30 35.93 14.24 -29.81
C ILE A 30 34.89 15.06 -29.06
N LYS A 31 33.77 15.40 -29.73
CA LYS A 31 32.69 16.19 -29.13
C LYS A 31 32.06 15.47 -27.92
N ILE A 32 31.75 14.18 -28.05
CA ILE A 32 31.19 13.38 -26.95
C ILE A 32 32.16 13.35 -25.77
N MET A 33 33.43 13.05 -26.01
CA MET A 33 34.44 12.99 -24.94
C MET A 33 34.61 14.34 -24.24
N SER A 34 34.63 15.43 -25.01
CA SER A 34 34.67 16.79 -24.46
C SER A 34 33.45 17.07 -23.56
N GLU A 35 32.24 16.72 -23.99
CA GLU A 35 31.03 16.92 -23.20
C GLU A 35 31.02 16.07 -21.92
N LEU A 36 31.51 14.83 -21.98
CA LEU A 36 31.64 13.95 -20.81
C LEU A 36 32.57 14.57 -19.76
N VAL A 37 33.72 15.09 -20.19
CA VAL A 37 34.69 15.77 -19.32
C VAL A 37 34.12 17.07 -18.75
N SER A 38 33.50 17.92 -19.58
CA SER A 38 32.92 19.19 -19.12
C SER A 38 31.80 19.01 -18.09
N ASN A 39 31.04 17.92 -18.17
CA ASN A 39 30.00 17.59 -17.20
C ASN A 39 30.52 16.74 -16.01
N GLY A 40 31.82 16.43 -16.00
CA GLY A 40 32.47 15.61 -14.98
C GLY A 40 31.88 14.20 -14.88
N VAL A 41 31.40 13.63 -15.97
CA VAL A 41 30.83 12.28 -15.99
C VAL A 41 31.97 11.27 -15.91
N GLN A 42 31.96 10.44 -14.87
CA GLN A 42 32.97 9.39 -14.72
C GLN A 42 32.60 8.19 -15.60
N ILE A 43 33.43 7.93 -16.60
CA ILE A 43 33.34 6.73 -17.42
C ILE A 43 34.42 5.74 -16.98
N TYR A 44 34.18 4.47 -17.26
CA TYR A 44 35.17 3.43 -17.04
C TYR A 44 36.39 3.67 -17.93
N GLN A 45 37.58 3.54 -17.34
CA GLN A 45 38.87 3.62 -18.01
C GLN A 45 39.55 2.28 -17.81
N PHE A 46 40.02 1.68 -18.90
CA PHE A 46 40.71 0.40 -18.85
C PHE A 46 42.03 0.57 -18.08
N PRO A 47 42.36 -0.34 -17.16
CA PRO A 47 43.52 -0.21 -16.28
C PRO A 47 44.83 -0.25 -17.08
N THR A 48 45.77 0.64 -16.75
CA THR A 48 47.07 0.74 -17.44
C THR A 48 48.25 0.32 -16.56
N ASP A 49 47.96 -0.20 -15.37
CA ASP A 49 48.95 -0.46 -14.33
C ASP A 49 49.69 -1.79 -14.54
N ASP A 50 49.03 -2.76 -15.18
CA ASP A 50 49.64 -4.03 -15.58
C ASP A 50 50.40 -3.89 -16.91
N GLU A 51 51.73 -4.01 -16.87
CA GLU A 51 52.61 -3.89 -18.04
C GLU A 51 52.24 -4.83 -19.19
N THR A 52 51.61 -5.98 -18.92
CA THR A 52 51.25 -6.97 -19.95
C THR A 52 50.10 -6.50 -20.84
N VAL A 53 49.16 -5.72 -20.30
CA VAL A 53 47.95 -5.23 -20.99
C VAL A 53 47.91 -3.71 -21.14
N SER A 54 48.82 -2.98 -20.49
CA SER A 54 48.88 -1.52 -20.45
C SER A 54 48.90 -0.88 -21.84
N LYS A 55 49.69 -1.44 -22.78
CA LYS A 55 49.75 -0.94 -24.17
C LYS A 55 48.40 -1.07 -24.88
N ILE A 56 47.72 -2.20 -24.69
CA ILE A 56 46.42 -2.46 -25.29
C ILE A 56 45.38 -1.53 -24.66
N ASN A 57 45.30 -1.48 -23.33
CA ASN A 57 44.33 -0.67 -22.61
C ASN A 57 44.51 0.84 -22.87
N THR A 58 45.75 1.32 -22.99
CA THR A 58 46.04 2.71 -23.40
C THR A 58 45.51 3.01 -24.80
N ALA A 59 45.77 2.13 -25.76
CA ALA A 59 45.25 2.29 -27.11
C ALA A 59 43.71 2.34 -27.10
N MET A 60 43.06 1.49 -26.29
CA MET A 60 41.61 1.34 -26.21
C MET A 60 40.92 2.54 -25.54
N ASN A 61 41.50 3.07 -24.47
CA ASN A 61 41.05 4.32 -23.86
C ASN A 61 41.05 5.48 -24.90
N GLY A 62 42.01 5.48 -25.84
CA GLY A 62 42.08 6.45 -26.93
C GLY A 62 40.99 6.32 -28.01
N ILE A 63 40.25 5.21 -28.07
CA ILE A 63 39.23 4.92 -29.10
C ILE A 63 37.81 5.17 -28.58
N LEU A 64 37.66 5.39 -27.27
CA LEU A 64 36.38 5.70 -26.64
C LEU A 64 35.80 7.01 -27.20
N PRO A 65 34.46 7.08 -27.40
CA PRO A 65 33.49 5.98 -27.32
C PRO A 65 33.60 4.99 -28.50
N PHE A 66 33.32 3.69 -28.25
CA PHE A 66 33.40 2.66 -29.30
C PHE A 66 32.31 2.85 -30.36
N ALA A 67 32.68 2.87 -31.64
CA ALA A 67 31.73 3.00 -32.73
C ALA A 67 31.29 1.62 -33.22
N VAL A 68 30.09 1.17 -32.84
CA VAL A 68 29.68 -0.22 -33.02
C VAL A 68 28.53 -0.39 -34.01
N VAL A 69 28.56 -1.52 -34.71
CA VAL A 69 27.51 -1.98 -35.60
C VAL A 69 27.08 -3.37 -35.13
N GLY A 70 25.79 -3.56 -34.94
CA GLY A 70 25.21 -4.85 -34.59
C GLY A 70 24.43 -5.44 -35.77
N SER A 71 24.57 -6.76 -35.97
CA SER A 71 23.73 -7.55 -36.88
C SER A 71 23.52 -8.95 -36.32
N SER A 72 22.30 -9.46 -36.49
CA SER A 72 21.96 -10.88 -36.26
C SER A 72 22.01 -11.70 -37.55
N GLU A 73 22.06 -11.04 -38.71
CA GLU A 73 22.06 -11.67 -40.02
C GLU A 73 23.48 -12.05 -40.44
N GLU A 74 23.62 -13.24 -41.05
CA GLU A 74 24.87 -13.72 -41.60
C GLU A 74 24.83 -13.68 -43.13
N VAL A 75 25.84 -13.07 -43.72
CA VAL A 75 26.00 -12.96 -45.17
C VAL A 75 27.22 -13.75 -45.59
N LYS A 76 27.10 -14.51 -46.68
CA LYS A 76 28.23 -15.24 -47.26
C LYS A 76 29.14 -14.26 -48.00
N ILE A 77 30.34 -14.04 -47.48
CA ILE A 77 31.39 -13.23 -48.12
C ILE A 77 32.56 -14.16 -48.46
N GLY A 78 32.73 -14.45 -49.75
CA GLY A 78 33.65 -15.48 -50.21
C GLY A 78 33.26 -16.87 -49.70
N ASN A 79 34.14 -17.51 -48.93
CA ASN A 79 33.93 -18.85 -48.35
C ASN A 79 33.52 -18.83 -46.87
N LYS A 80 33.29 -17.67 -46.27
CA LYS A 80 32.92 -17.55 -44.84
C LYS A 80 31.55 -16.90 -44.68
N MET A 81 30.78 -17.43 -43.73
CA MET A 81 29.59 -16.75 -43.21
C MET A 81 30.04 -15.75 -42.16
N VAL A 82 29.67 -14.48 -42.34
CA VAL A 82 30.03 -13.41 -41.41
C VAL A 82 28.82 -12.59 -41.04
N LYS A 83 28.74 -12.16 -39.78
CA LYS A 83 27.69 -11.25 -39.32
C LYS A 83 27.87 -9.89 -39.99
N ALA A 84 26.86 -9.45 -40.72
CA ALA A 84 26.95 -8.24 -41.52
C ALA A 84 25.60 -7.56 -41.71
N ARG A 85 25.61 -6.28 -42.08
CA ARG A 85 24.43 -5.54 -42.55
C ARG A 85 24.55 -5.35 -44.06
N GLN A 86 23.54 -5.77 -44.80
CA GLN A 86 23.50 -5.63 -46.25
C GLN A 86 22.71 -4.40 -46.66
N TYR A 87 23.31 -3.58 -47.51
CA TYR A 87 22.70 -2.40 -48.13
C TYR A 87 22.82 -2.50 -49.65
N PRO A 88 22.01 -1.75 -50.42
CA PRO A 88 22.13 -1.70 -51.89
C PRO A 88 23.52 -1.27 -52.38
N TRP A 89 24.24 -0.47 -51.59
CA TRP A 89 25.57 0.05 -51.92
C TRP A 89 26.73 -0.77 -51.33
N GLY A 90 26.47 -1.82 -50.56
CA GLY A 90 27.55 -2.64 -50.00
C GLY A 90 27.18 -3.39 -48.71
N VAL A 91 28.17 -4.08 -48.15
CA VAL A 91 28.01 -4.93 -46.97
C VAL A 91 28.92 -4.47 -45.85
N VAL A 92 28.33 -4.13 -44.71
CA VAL A 92 29.06 -3.73 -43.50
C VAL A 92 29.28 -4.95 -42.62
N GLN A 93 30.49 -5.50 -42.66
CA GLN A 93 30.93 -6.60 -41.79
C GLN A 93 31.11 -6.12 -40.34
N VAL A 94 30.48 -6.81 -39.38
CA VAL A 94 30.53 -6.46 -37.94
C VAL A 94 31.90 -6.76 -37.34
N GLU A 95 32.53 -7.88 -37.71
CA GLU A 95 33.84 -8.28 -37.17
C GLU A 95 35.04 -7.66 -37.91
N ASN A 96 34.80 -6.69 -38.80
CA ASN A 96 35.86 -6.02 -39.53
C ASN A 96 36.24 -4.70 -38.84
N GLU A 97 37.45 -4.62 -38.33
CA GLU A 97 37.96 -3.44 -37.61
C GLU A 97 38.04 -2.17 -38.47
N ASN A 98 38.08 -2.31 -39.79
CA ASN A 98 38.04 -1.15 -40.69
C ASN A 98 36.63 -0.56 -40.83
N HIS A 99 35.60 -1.30 -40.44
CA HIS A 99 34.20 -0.89 -40.52
C HIS A 99 33.67 -0.39 -39.18
N CYS A 100 33.98 -1.08 -38.08
CA CYS A 100 33.53 -0.67 -36.75
C CYS A 100 34.44 -1.21 -35.63
N ASP A 101 34.26 -0.69 -34.42
CA ASP A 101 35.04 -1.04 -33.23
C ASP A 101 34.46 -2.24 -32.45
N PHE A 102 33.58 -3.05 -33.05
CA PHE A 102 32.92 -4.16 -32.35
C PHE A 102 33.92 -5.19 -31.79
N VAL A 103 34.93 -5.57 -32.57
CA VAL A 103 35.98 -6.51 -32.15
C VAL A 103 36.68 -6.00 -30.90
N LYS A 104 37.07 -4.72 -30.92
CA LYS A 104 37.73 -4.04 -29.79
C LYS A 104 36.85 -4.04 -28.55
N LEU A 105 35.56 -3.71 -28.69
CA LEU A 105 34.60 -3.74 -27.58
C LEU A 105 34.47 -5.16 -26.99
N ARG A 106 34.35 -6.19 -27.83
CA ARG A 106 34.21 -7.58 -27.40
C ARG A 106 35.43 -8.06 -26.61
N GLU A 107 36.62 -7.86 -27.16
CA GLU A 107 37.88 -8.27 -26.53
C GLU A 107 38.07 -7.60 -25.18
N MET A 108 37.78 -6.30 -25.10
CA MET A 108 37.88 -5.53 -23.87
C MET A 108 36.93 -6.02 -22.77
N LEU A 109 35.66 -6.27 -23.12
CA LEU A 109 34.65 -6.67 -22.14
C LEU A 109 34.81 -8.11 -21.66
N ILE A 110 35.17 -9.03 -22.56
CA ILE A 110 35.06 -10.48 -22.30
C ILE A 110 36.44 -11.11 -22.10
N CYS A 111 37.45 -10.67 -22.84
CA CYS A 111 38.74 -11.38 -22.88
C CYS A 111 39.78 -10.78 -21.95
N VAL A 112 39.77 -9.46 -21.75
CA VAL A 112 40.86 -8.75 -21.04
C VAL A 112 40.41 -8.21 -19.68
N ASN A 113 39.35 -7.41 -19.63
CA ASN A 113 39.08 -6.56 -18.46
C ASN A 113 37.83 -6.97 -17.65
N MET A 114 37.34 -8.21 -17.83
CA MET A 114 36.15 -8.67 -17.10
C MET A 114 36.38 -8.69 -15.59
N GLU A 115 37.57 -9.10 -15.15
CA GLU A 115 37.93 -9.17 -13.73
C GLU A 115 38.02 -7.77 -13.12
N ASP A 116 38.69 -6.83 -13.78
CA ASP A 116 38.78 -5.44 -13.33
C ASP A 116 37.39 -4.77 -13.25
N LEU A 117 36.52 -5.01 -14.24
CA LEU A 117 35.13 -4.52 -14.19
C LEU A 117 34.39 -5.04 -12.96
N ARG A 118 34.57 -6.31 -12.60
CA ARG A 118 33.98 -6.91 -11.40
C ARG A 118 34.60 -6.31 -10.13
N GLU A 119 35.91 -6.15 -10.10
CA GLU A 119 36.64 -5.59 -8.97
C GLU A 119 36.22 -4.14 -8.71
N GLN A 120 36.24 -3.26 -9.71
CA GLN A 120 35.76 -1.88 -9.57
C GLN A 120 34.28 -1.81 -9.14
N THR A 121 33.45 -2.74 -9.63
CA THR A 121 32.06 -2.83 -9.18
C THR A 121 31.99 -3.13 -7.68
N HIS A 122 32.85 -4.01 -7.17
CA HIS A 122 32.86 -4.37 -5.76
C HIS A 122 33.51 -3.29 -4.89
N THR A 123 34.75 -2.91 -5.18
CA THR A 123 35.59 -2.06 -4.33
C THR A 123 35.18 -0.60 -4.34
N ARG A 124 34.55 -0.12 -5.42
CA ARG A 124 34.15 1.28 -5.56
C ARG A 124 32.64 1.46 -5.53
N HIS A 125 31.92 0.84 -6.47
CA HIS A 125 30.48 1.11 -6.63
C HIS A 125 29.65 0.49 -5.50
N TYR A 126 29.91 -0.77 -5.17
CA TYR A 126 29.23 -1.45 -4.07
C TYR A 126 29.65 -0.87 -2.72
N GLU A 127 30.93 -0.61 -2.48
CA GLU A 127 31.34 0.01 -1.20
C GLU A 127 30.75 1.41 -0.99
N LEU A 128 30.64 2.23 -2.04
CA LEU A 128 29.93 3.50 -1.94
C LEU A 128 28.47 3.30 -1.53
N TYR A 129 27.77 2.35 -2.17
CA TYR A 129 26.40 2.01 -1.81
C TYR A 129 26.30 1.47 -0.38
N ARG A 130 27.22 0.58 0.01
CA ARG A 130 27.29 -0.06 1.32
C ARG A 130 27.48 1.00 2.40
N ARG A 131 28.42 1.95 2.24
CA ARG A 131 28.62 3.05 3.17
C ARG A 131 27.34 3.88 3.34
N CYS A 132 26.75 4.35 2.24
CA CYS A 132 25.52 5.15 2.32
C CYS A 132 24.36 4.37 2.98
N LYS A 133 24.25 3.06 2.72
CA LYS A 133 23.21 2.22 3.35
C LYS A 133 23.45 1.99 4.83
N LEU A 134 24.69 1.79 5.24
CA LEU A 134 25.06 1.65 6.64
C LEU A 134 24.79 2.94 7.40
N GLU A 135 25.13 4.10 6.83
CA GLU A 135 24.81 5.42 7.38
C GLU A 135 23.30 5.63 7.52
N GLU A 136 22.50 5.32 6.49
CA GLU A 136 21.03 5.36 6.55
C GLU A 136 20.47 4.43 7.65
N MET A 137 21.13 3.30 7.88
CA MET A 137 20.80 2.36 8.94
C MET A 137 21.32 2.79 10.31
N GLY A 138 21.98 3.95 10.44
CA GLY A 138 22.48 4.49 11.70
C GLY A 138 23.82 3.91 12.16
N PHE A 139 24.53 3.19 11.28
CA PHE A 139 25.91 2.78 11.54
C PHE A 139 26.85 3.93 11.17
N THR A 140 27.54 4.48 12.16
CA THR A 140 28.58 5.49 11.99
C THR A 140 29.92 4.93 12.45
N ASP A 141 31.00 5.18 11.70
CA ASP A 141 32.34 4.65 12.00
C ASP A 141 32.92 5.16 13.35
N THR A 142 32.40 6.26 13.89
CA THR A 142 32.91 6.89 15.13
C THR A 142 31.80 7.29 16.08
N ASN A 143 31.87 6.81 17.33
CA ASN A 143 31.18 7.41 18.48
C ASN A 143 31.87 8.75 18.86
N PRO A 144 31.26 9.64 19.68
CA PRO A 144 31.89 10.88 20.17
C PRO A 144 33.25 10.68 20.86
N GLU A 145 33.56 9.46 21.30
CA GLU A 145 34.85 9.06 21.90
C GLU A 145 35.86 8.45 20.90
N SER A 146 35.58 8.47 19.59
CA SER A 146 36.46 7.94 18.54
C SER A 146 36.83 6.45 18.68
N LYS A 147 36.02 5.67 19.43
CA LYS A 147 36.12 4.21 19.50
C LYS A 147 35.34 3.57 18.35
N PRO A 148 35.86 2.51 17.71
CA PRO A 148 35.11 1.74 16.72
C PRO A 148 33.90 1.12 17.41
N VAL A 149 32.70 1.49 16.97
CA VAL A 149 31.45 0.93 17.50
C VAL A 149 31.34 -0.51 17.00
N SER A 150 31.17 -1.47 17.90
CA SER A 150 31.02 -2.87 17.52
C SER A 150 29.72 -3.04 16.74
N LEU A 151 29.78 -3.64 15.55
CA LEU A 151 28.60 -3.93 14.72
C LEU A 151 27.48 -4.60 15.54
N GLN A 152 27.87 -5.52 16.41
CA GLN A 152 26.99 -6.24 17.34
C GLN A 152 26.21 -5.29 18.27
N GLU A 153 26.88 -4.30 18.87
CA GLU A 153 26.27 -3.35 19.81
C GLU A 153 25.25 -2.46 19.11
N THR A 154 25.54 -2.02 17.88
CA THR A 154 24.57 -1.28 17.05
C THR A 154 23.34 -2.11 16.69
N TYR A 155 23.51 -3.40 16.37
CA TYR A 155 22.37 -4.30 16.13
C TYR A 155 21.53 -4.51 17.39
N GLU A 156 22.17 -4.67 18.55
CA GLU A 156 21.50 -4.81 19.85
C GLU A 156 20.76 -3.54 20.24
N ALA A 157 21.36 -2.36 20.04
CA ALA A 157 20.73 -1.07 20.28
C ALA A 157 19.50 -0.85 19.38
N LYS A 158 19.61 -1.09 18.07
CA LYS A 158 18.47 -1.02 17.14
C LYS A 158 17.38 -2.02 17.46
N ARG A 159 17.74 -3.23 17.91
CA ARG A 159 16.78 -4.23 18.35
C ARG A 159 16.04 -3.78 19.62
N HIS A 160 16.75 -3.18 20.57
CA HIS A 160 16.15 -2.61 21.78
C HIS A 160 15.22 -1.44 21.47
N GLU A 161 15.63 -0.54 20.57
CA GLU A 161 14.80 0.58 20.10
C GLU A 161 13.50 0.06 19.46
N PHE A 162 13.61 -0.92 18.56
CA PHE A 162 12.45 -1.53 17.91
C PHE A 162 11.50 -2.22 18.89
N LEU A 163 12.03 -2.94 19.89
CA LEU A 163 11.23 -3.56 20.93
C LEU A 163 10.53 -2.51 21.82
N GLY A 164 11.21 -1.40 22.13
CA GLY A 164 10.62 -0.29 22.87
C GLY A 164 9.50 0.41 22.11
N ASP A 165 9.69 0.64 20.81
CA ASP A 165 8.65 1.18 19.92
C ASP A 165 7.44 0.24 19.82
N LEU A 166 7.66 -1.07 19.75
CA LEU A 166 6.59 -2.07 19.71
C LEU A 166 5.76 -2.05 21.00
N GLN A 167 6.42 -2.02 22.16
CA GLN A 167 5.75 -1.92 23.46
C GLN A 167 4.98 -0.62 23.61
N ARG A 168 5.53 0.51 23.14
CA ARG A 168 4.83 1.80 23.18
C ARG A 168 3.55 1.75 22.34
N ARG A 169 3.61 1.20 21.14
CA ARG A 169 2.43 1.01 20.27
C ARG A 169 1.39 0.07 20.88
N GLU A 170 1.85 -1.01 21.51
CA GLU A 170 0.97 -1.95 22.18
C GLU A 170 0.24 -1.28 23.35
N GLU A 171 0.96 -0.52 24.17
CA GLU A 171 0.39 0.23 25.29
C GLU A 171 -0.58 1.32 24.80
N GLU A 172 -0.25 2.05 23.74
CA GLU A 172 -1.16 3.01 23.10
C GLU A 172 -2.46 2.34 22.62
N MET A 173 -2.35 1.17 21.97
CA MET A 173 -3.52 0.39 21.54
C MET A 173 -4.35 -0.09 22.73
N ARG A 174 -3.68 -0.54 23.80
CA ARG A 174 -4.33 -0.99 25.02
C ARG A 174 -5.08 0.16 25.72
N GLN A 175 -4.45 1.33 25.84
CA GLN A 175 -5.08 2.52 26.41
C GLN A 175 -6.27 2.98 25.58
N MET A 176 -6.15 3.01 24.25
CA MET A 176 -7.27 3.29 23.36
C MET A 176 -8.43 2.30 23.53
N PHE A 177 -8.13 1.02 23.70
CA PHE A 177 -9.16 0.00 23.95
C PHE A 177 -9.88 0.25 25.29
N VAL A 178 -9.13 0.45 26.37
CA VAL A 178 -9.70 0.73 27.70
C VAL A 178 -10.56 1.99 27.68
N GLN A 179 -10.10 3.04 27.01
CA GLN A 179 -10.85 4.29 26.86
C GLN A 179 -12.17 4.07 26.11
N ARG A 180 -12.15 3.36 24.98
CA ARG A 180 -13.39 3.04 24.23
C ARG A 180 -14.35 2.18 25.02
N VAL A 181 -13.85 1.20 25.77
CA VAL A 181 -14.70 0.36 26.64
C VAL A 181 -15.39 1.23 27.68
N LYS A 182 -14.64 2.12 28.34
CA LYS A 182 -15.19 3.04 29.34
C LYS A 182 -16.24 3.99 28.74
N GLU A 183 -15.98 4.55 27.57
CA GLU A 183 -16.95 5.41 26.85
C GLU A 183 -18.23 4.64 26.51
N LYS A 184 -18.10 3.40 26.00
CA LYS A 184 -19.25 2.56 25.68
C LYS A 184 -20.03 2.12 26.91
N GLU A 185 -19.37 1.83 28.03
CA GLU A 185 -20.03 1.56 29.30
C GLU A 185 -20.81 2.78 29.80
N THR A 186 -20.25 3.99 29.68
CA THR A 186 -20.96 5.21 30.06
C THR A 186 -22.18 5.49 29.17
N GLU A 187 -22.06 5.32 27.86
CA GLU A 187 -23.19 5.44 26.92
C GLU A 187 -24.29 4.43 27.24
N LEU A 188 -23.92 3.17 27.50
CA LEU A 188 -24.88 2.11 27.85
C LEU A 188 -25.64 2.47 29.14
N LYS A 189 -24.92 2.96 30.15
CA LYS A 189 -25.50 3.36 31.43
C LYS A 189 -26.46 4.54 31.30
N GLU A 190 -26.16 5.51 30.45
CA GLU A 190 -27.06 6.63 30.14
C GLU A 190 -28.31 6.15 29.40
N ALA A 191 -28.15 5.27 28.39
CA ALA A 191 -29.26 4.68 27.66
C ALA A 191 -30.18 3.84 28.56
N GLU A 192 -29.62 3.05 29.49
CA GLU A 192 -30.38 2.32 30.50
C GLU A 192 -31.17 3.27 31.41
N ARG A 193 -30.55 4.37 31.86
CA ARG A 193 -31.22 5.38 32.70
C ARG A 193 -32.38 6.06 31.97
N GLU A 194 -32.20 6.41 30.69
CA GLU A 194 -33.28 6.97 29.87
C GLU A 194 -34.42 5.98 29.67
N LEU A 195 -34.09 4.71 29.40
CA LEU A 195 -35.09 3.66 29.22
C LEU A 195 -35.89 3.43 30.50
N GLN A 196 -35.22 3.42 31.66
CA GLN A 196 -35.85 3.36 32.98
C GLN A 196 -36.81 4.54 33.20
N GLY A 197 -36.38 5.76 32.86
CA GLY A 197 -37.20 6.97 32.97
C GLY A 197 -38.45 6.92 32.06
N LYS A 198 -38.30 6.48 30.81
CA LYS A 198 -39.41 6.27 29.88
C LYS A 198 -40.39 5.23 30.42
N PHE A 199 -39.89 4.12 30.97
CA PHE A 199 -40.71 3.07 31.56
C PHE A 199 -41.54 3.59 32.74
N GLU A 200 -40.94 4.36 33.66
CA GLU A 200 -41.66 4.96 34.78
C GLU A 200 -42.72 5.98 34.35
N GLN A 201 -42.42 6.77 33.31
CA GLN A 201 -43.38 7.73 32.73
C GLN A 201 -44.57 7.01 32.09
N LEU A 202 -44.33 5.98 31.28
CA LEU A 202 -45.38 5.13 30.70
C LEU A 202 -46.23 4.46 31.78
N LYS A 203 -45.60 3.96 32.85
CA LYS A 203 -46.30 3.35 33.99
C LYS A 203 -47.22 4.35 34.69
N ARG A 204 -46.78 5.61 34.86
CA ARG A 204 -47.63 6.69 35.41
C ARG A 204 -48.81 7.01 34.50
N LEU A 205 -48.57 7.24 33.21
CA LEU A 205 -49.63 7.53 32.24
C LEU A 205 -50.68 6.43 32.21
N HIS A 206 -50.24 5.16 32.15
CA HIS A 206 -51.14 4.01 32.18
C HIS A 206 -51.96 3.94 33.49
N SER A 207 -51.37 4.30 34.63
CA SER A 207 -52.11 4.39 35.91
C SER A 207 -53.16 5.50 35.90
N GLU A 208 -52.84 6.66 35.35
CA GLU A 208 -53.76 7.80 35.23
C GLU A 208 -54.92 7.49 34.26
N GLU A 209 -54.62 6.90 33.10
CA GLU A 209 -55.65 6.45 32.16
C GLU A 209 -56.57 5.41 32.78
N LYS A 210 -56.02 4.45 33.53
CA LYS A 210 -56.82 3.46 34.26
C LYS A 210 -57.76 4.13 35.26
N SER A 211 -57.27 5.11 36.04
CA SER A 211 -58.11 5.87 36.97
C SER A 211 -59.23 6.63 36.26
N LYS A 212 -58.93 7.30 35.13
CA LYS A 212 -59.93 8.02 34.32
C LYS A 212 -60.97 7.08 33.72
N LEU A 213 -60.56 5.88 33.27
CA LEU A 213 -61.48 4.86 32.76
C LEU A 213 -62.37 4.32 33.88
N ASP A 214 -61.82 4.10 35.08
CA ASP A 214 -62.58 3.66 36.25
C ASP A 214 -63.59 4.73 36.71
N GLU A 215 -63.23 6.02 36.67
CA GLU A 215 -64.15 7.14 36.94
C GLU A 215 -65.27 7.22 35.91
N LYS A 216 -64.94 7.16 34.61
CA LYS A 216 -65.95 7.13 33.54
C LYS A 216 -66.88 5.94 33.69
N ARG A 217 -66.34 4.76 34.01
CA ARG A 217 -67.13 3.55 34.28
C ARG A 217 -68.12 3.78 35.41
N ARG A 218 -67.69 4.36 36.55
CA ARG A 218 -68.59 4.69 37.67
C ARG A 218 -69.68 5.68 37.25
N SER A 219 -69.33 6.74 36.51
CA SER A 219 -70.33 7.71 36.04
C SER A 219 -71.38 7.08 35.12
N LEU A 220 -70.96 6.19 34.21
CA LEU A 220 -71.87 5.46 33.33
C LEU A 220 -72.74 4.48 34.12
N GLU A 221 -72.20 3.81 35.14
CA GLU A 221 -72.99 2.96 36.05
C GLU A 221 -74.05 3.78 36.81
N ASP A 222 -73.71 4.99 37.27
CA ASP A 222 -74.63 5.91 37.92
C ASP A 222 -75.71 6.44 36.97
N GLU A 223 -75.34 6.78 35.73
CA GLU A 223 -76.27 7.15 34.66
C GLU A 223 -77.21 6.00 34.29
N ILE A 224 -76.70 4.77 34.15
CA ILE A 224 -77.50 3.58 33.90
C ILE A 224 -78.46 3.34 35.06
N ASN A 225 -78.01 3.49 36.31
CA ASN A 225 -78.86 3.33 37.49
C ASN A 225 -79.96 4.39 37.55
N THR A 226 -79.66 5.64 37.25
CA THR A 226 -80.66 6.71 37.20
C THR A 226 -81.63 6.54 36.03
N PHE A 227 -81.15 6.13 34.85
CA PHE A 227 -81.98 5.80 33.71
C PHE A 227 -82.90 4.60 34.02
N SER A 228 -82.38 3.55 34.65
CA SER A 228 -83.15 2.39 35.10
C SER A 228 -84.26 2.78 36.08
N LYS A 229 -83.97 3.64 37.06
CA LYS A 229 -84.97 4.22 37.98
C LYS A 229 -86.04 5.04 37.26
N LYS A 230 -85.65 5.87 36.30
CA LYS A 230 -86.59 6.66 35.47
C LYS A 230 -87.45 5.76 34.58
N LYS A 231 -86.87 4.71 34.00
CA LYS A 231 -87.57 3.70 33.21
C LYS A 231 -88.60 2.97 34.05
N THR A 232 -88.24 2.48 35.24
CA THR A 232 -89.20 1.84 36.16
C THR A 232 -90.31 2.79 36.58
N ALA A 233 -90.02 4.06 36.82
CA ALA A 233 -91.04 5.07 37.14
C ALA A 233 -91.97 5.37 35.95
N ALA A 234 -91.45 5.43 34.72
CA ALA A 234 -92.24 5.62 33.50
C ALA A 234 -93.08 4.39 33.17
N GLU A 235 -92.55 3.18 33.35
CA GLU A 235 -93.30 1.92 33.27
C GLU A 235 -94.42 1.85 34.32
N LEU A 236 -94.21 2.42 35.52
CA LEU A 236 -95.25 2.57 36.54
C LEU A 236 -96.37 3.54 36.13
N LEU A 237 -96.05 4.56 35.32
CA LEU A 237 -97.00 5.56 34.80
C LEU A 237 -97.72 5.08 33.52
N GLN A 238 -97.12 4.18 32.73
CA GLN A 238 -97.76 3.53 31.58
C GLN A 238 -98.50 2.23 31.94
N GLY A 239 -98.45 1.79 33.20
CA GLY A 239 -99.06 0.55 33.68
C GLY A 239 -100.42 0.72 34.37
N GLN A 240 -101.47 1.10 33.63
CA GLN A 240 -102.82 0.56 33.87
C GLN A 240 -103.19 -0.39 32.71
N PRO A 241 -103.83 -1.55 32.98
CA PRO A 241 -103.59 -2.76 32.19
C PRO A 241 -104.54 -2.93 31.01
N PHE A 242 -104.04 -3.47 29.89
CA PHE A 242 -104.79 -4.45 29.10
C PHE A 242 -104.16 -5.84 29.31
N ASN A 243 -105.01 -6.73 29.76
CA ASN A 243 -104.73 -8.06 30.27
C ASN A 243 -104.79 -9.09 29.14
N THR A 244 -103.78 -9.94 28.95
CA THR A 244 -103.97 -11.35 28.52
C THR A 244 -102.75 -12.23 28.79
N ASN A 245 -103.00 -13.24 29.63
CA ASN A 245 -102.32 -14.52 29.88
C ASN A 245 -101.44 -15.10 28.75
N ALA A 246 -100.32 -15.73 29.13
CA ALA A 246 -100.20 -17.21 29.11
C ALA A 246 -98.87 -17.72 29.70
N ASN A 247 -98.99 -18.82 30.45
CA ASN A 247 -97.95 -19.69 31.00
C ASN A 247 -96.92 -20.17 29.96
N LEU A 248 -95.70 -20.48 30.44
CA LEU A 248 -95.02 -21.80 30.41
C LEU A 248 -93.53 -21.59 30.78
N LYS A 249 -93.08 -22.02 31.97
CA LYS A 249 -92.48 -23.33 32.28
C LYS A 249 -91.12 -23.60 31.59
N LYS A 250 -90.10 -23.58 32.46
CA LYS A 250 -89.14 -24.66 32.77
C LYS A 250 -87.75 -24.71 32.10
N ASP A 251 -86.82 -25.07 32.99
CA ASP A 251 -85.59 -25.85 32.80
C ASP A 251 -84.42 -25.15 32.10
N LYS A 252 -83.14 -25.38 32.39
CA LYS A 252 -82.35 -26.02 33.45
C LYS A 252 -80.90 -25.94 32.92
N ASP A 253 -79.92 -25.89 33.82
CA ASP A 253 -78.56 -26.44 33.65
C ASP A 253 -77.48 -25.72 32.79
N ARG A 254 -76.38 -25.44 33.52
CA ARG A 254 -74.98 -25.90 33.29
C ARG A 254 -73.96 -25.05 32.51
N LYS A 255 -72.89 -24.78 33.28
CA LYS A 255 -71.44 -25.03 33.05
C LYS A 255 -70.64 -24.11 32.11
N ASN A 256 -69.76 -23.36 32.78
CA ASN A 256 -68.31 -23.58 32.91
C ASN A 256 -67.37 -23.36 31.71
N SER A 257 -66.14 -22.98 32.11
CA SER A 257 -64.86 -22.93 31.38
C SER A 257 -64.67 -21.70 30.49
N GLY A 258 -63.51 -21.05 30.44
CA GLY A 258 -62.21 -21.34 31.02
C GLY A 258 -61.16 -20.55 30.23
N PHE A 259 -60.09 -20.16 30.91
CA PHE A 259 -58.82 -19.64 30.39
C PHE A 259 -58.44 -20.14 28.98
N MET A 260 -58.10 -19.22 28.08
CA MET A 260 -56.73 -18.93 27.62
C MET A 260 -56.71 -17.61 26.85
#